data_AF-A0A5S9XY23-F1
#
_entry.id   AF-A0A5S9XY23-F1
#
_cell.length_a   1.000
_cell.length_b   1.000
_cell.length_c   1.000
_cell.angle_alpha   90.00
_cell.angle_beta   90.00
_cell.angle_gamma   90.00
#
_symmetry.space_group_name_H-M   'P 1'
#
loop_
_entity.id
_entity.type
_entity.pdbx_description
1 polymer ?
#
loop_
_entity_poly.entity_id
_entity_poly.type
_entity_poly.pdbx_seq_one_letter_code
_entity_poly.pdbx_strand_id
1 'polypeptide(L)'
;MWRRVIGNVAVRHQLQRALSSKAGGSGKSANVSAAVDSMLLRSLKEHYLEVSKMTPPPKVSPPSPFEILKGSLEGSTGAVLKKSVGNEEINLFVMRLAHGGDEEDDGGINQLFLHVAVSKPNQPDSLHFLCGLYPDALGIHSVSMRPKLEALEMSDDPTQYTGPSFEELDEKMRDVFHGFLEERGVNESLFPFLQAWLYVKDHRNLLRWFKSVGTFVHENPSAENTA
;
A
#
# COMPACT_ATOMS: atom_id res chain seq x y z
N MET A 1 -6.92 10.75 1.57
CA MET A 1 -6.26 11.93 2.16
C MET A 1 -5.18 12.53 1.25
N TRP A 2 -4.13 11.78 0.93
CA TRP A 2 -2.97 12.23 0.11
C TRP A 2 -3.31 12.72 -1.31
N ARG A 3 -4.31 12.09 -1.94
CA ARG A 3 -4.77 12.46 -3.29
C ARG A 3 -5.28 13.89 -3.39
N ARG A 4 -5.87 14.46 -2.32
CA ARG A 4 -6.34 15.85 -2.30
C ARG A 4 -5.17 16.85 -2.21
N VAL A 5 -4.06 16.48 -1.56
CA VAL A 5 -2.85 17.33 -1.45
C VAL A 5 -2.01 17.30 -2.73
N ILE A 6 -1.97 16.16 -3.42
CA ILE A 6 -1.32 16.06 -4.75
C ILE A 6 -2.22 16.63 -5.87
N GLY A 7 -3.55 16.54 -5.69
CA GLY A 7 -4.54 16.94 -6.69
C GLY A 7 -4.89 18.43 -6.71
N ASN A 8 -4.79 19.11 -5.58
CA ASN A 8 -4.96 20.56 -5.50
C ASN A 8 -3.61 21.22 -5.25
N VAL A 9 -3.15 21.99 -6.24
CA VAL A 9 -2.57 23.35 -6.10
C VAL A 9 -1.81 23.66 -7.41
N ALA A 10 -2.32 24.64 -8.17
CA ALA A 10 -1.60 25.53 -9.09
C ALA A 10 -0.75 25.00 -10.27
N VAL A 11 -0.38 23.71 -10.34
CA VAL A 11 0.59 23.20 -11.34
C VAL A 11 0.03 23.20 -12.77
N ARG A 12 -1.28 22.95 -12.94
CA ARG A 12 -1.93 22.93 -14.28
C ARG A 12 -1.81 24.26 -15.02
N HIS A 13 -1.90 25.40 -14.31
CA HIS A 13 -1.86 26.72 -14.96
C HIS A 13 -0.45 27.26 -15.22
N GLN A 14 0.57 26.83 -14.48
CA GLN A 14 1.95 27.29 -14.67
C GLN A 14 2.68 26.58 -15.82
N LEU A 15 2.44 25.28 -16.01
CA LEU A 15 3.03 24.50 -17.11
C LEU A 15 2.55 25.00 -18.49
N GLN A 16 1.28 25.35 -18.63
CA GLN A 16 0.75 25.89 -19.89
C GLN A 16 1.37 27.24 -20.26
N ARG A 17 1.66 28.12 -19.30
CA ARG A 17 2.27 29.43 -19.58
C ARG A 17 3.75 29.33 -19.94
N ALA A 18 4.50 28.39 -19.35
CA ALA A 18 5.92 28.20 -19.65
C ALA A 18 6.15 27.60 -21.06
N LEU A 19 5.24 26.77 -21.54
CA LEU A 19 5.34 26.10 -22.85
C LEU A 19 4.92 26.99 -24.03
N SER A 20 4.21 28.10 -23.79
CA SER A 20 3.74 28.99 -24.86
C SER A 20 4.70 30.14 -25.22
N SER A 21 5.79 30.36 -24.49
CA SER A 21 6.74 31.45 -24.80
C SER A 21 8.08 30.95 -25.35
N LYS A 22 8.28 31.16 -26.66
CA LYS A 22 9.53 31.21 -27.47
C LYS A 22 9.72 30.13 -28.54
N ALA A 23 9.10 30.34 -29.70
CA ALA A 23 9.68 29.93 -30.98
C ALA A 23 10.93 30.78 -31.30
N GLY A 24 11.97 30.19 -31.92
CA GLY A 24 13.15 30.88 -32.48
C GLY A 24 14.49 30.72 -31.76
N GLY A 25 15.34 29.77 -32.20
CA GLY A 25 16.78 29.70 -31.85
C GLY A 25 17.34 28.27 -31.71
N SER A 26 18.26 27.87 -32.59
CA SER A 26 18.84 26.51 -32.75
C SER A 26 19.78 26.03 -31.61
N GLY A 27 19.73 26.62 -30.42
CA GLY A 27 20.52 26.23 -29.24
C GLY A 27 19.66 25.86 -28.01
N LYS A 28 18.36 25.61 -28.22
CA LYS A 28 17.33 25.60 -27.15
C LYS A 28 17.18 24.29 -26.38
N SER A 29 17.58 23.15 -26.94
CA SER A 29 17.22 21.83 -26.39
C SER A 29 17.78 21.60 -24.97
N ALA A 30 19.07 21.89 -24.76
CA ALA A 30 19.72 21.72 -23.45
C ALA A 30 19.14 22.66 -22.36
N ASN A 31 18.80 23.90 -22.73
CA ASN A 31 18.24 24.89 -21.81
C ASN A 31 16.78 24.60 -21.43
N VAL A 32 16.01 23.94 -22.30
CA VAL A 32 14.63 23.56 -22.02
C VAL A 32 14.60 22.39 -21.03
N SER A 33 15.48 21.39 -21.18
CA SER A 33 15.60 20.28 -20.21
C SER A 33 15.92 20.80 -18.81
N ALA A 34 16.97 21.63 -18.67
CA ALA A 34 17.36 22.17 -17.37
C ALA A 34 16.28 23.06 -16.73
N ALA A 35 15.53 23.82 -17.53
CA ALA A 35 14.41 24.61 -17.02
C ALA A 35 13.29 23.71 -16.48
N VAL A 36 12.92 22.66 -17.22
CA VAL A 36 11.90 21.68 -16.79
C VAL A 36 12.34 20.92 -15.54
N ASP A 37 13.60 20.48 -15.47
CA ASP A 37 14.17 19.79 -14.31
C ASP A 37 14.11 20.67 -13.06
N SER A 38 14.48 21.96 -13.19
CA SER A 38 14.40 22.91 -12.09
C SER A 38 12.96 23.15 -11.61
N MET A 39 11.99 23.18 -12.53
CA MET A 39 10.56 23.31 -12.20
C MET A 39 10.06 22.07 -11.45
N LEU A 40 10.45 20.88 -11.89
CA LEU A 40 10.10 19.61 -11.23
C LEU A 40 10.72 19.54 -9.84
N LEU A 41 12.01 19.81 -9.68
CA LEU A 41 12.70 19.79 -8.38
C LEU A 41 12.07 20.77 -7.37
N ARG A 42 11.71 21.97 -7.82
CA ARG A 42 10.99 22.95 -6.98
C ARG A 42 9.64 22.40 -6.53
N SER A 43 8.87 21.84 -7.46
CA SER A 43 7.57 21.22 -7.17
C SER A 43 7.69 20.06 -6.17
N LEU A 44 8.64 19.14 -6.39
CA LEU A 44 8.89 18.02 -5.48
C LEU A 44 9.24 18.50 -4.07
N LYS A 45 10.08 19.54 -3.95
CA LYS A 45 10.48 20.10 -2.66
C LYS A 45 9.31 20.76 -1.91
N GLU A 46 8.47 21.49 -2.63
CA GLU A 46 7.27 22.13 -2.08
C GLU A 46 6.32 21.08 -1.49
N HIS A 47 5.93 20.08 -2.27
CA HIS A 47 5.03 19.01 -1.83
C HIS A 47 5.66 18.15 -0.73
N TYR A 48 6.97 17.87 -0.78
CA TYR A 48 7.68 17.20 0.30
C TYR A 48 7.54 17.96 1.62
N LEU A 49 7.72 19.28 1.60
CA LEU A 49 7.65 20.10 2.81
C LEU A 49 6.23 20.11 3.39
N GLU A 50 5.21 20.22 2.55
CA GLU A 50 3.81 20.14 2.97
C GLU A 50 3.47 18.81 3.63
N VAL A 51 3.84 17.70 2.96
CA VAL A 51 3.64 16.36 3.49
C VAL A 51 4.38 16.16 4.81
N SER A 52 5.63 16.61 4.90
CA SER A 52 6.47 16.42 6.09
C SER A 52 5.94 17.09 7.35
N LYS A 53 5.03 18.07 7.20
CA LYS A 53 4.40 18.79 8.31
C LYS A 53 3.11 18.13 8.80
N MET A 54 2.63 17.08 8.13
CA MET A 54 1.42 16.39 8.55
C MET A 54 1.62 15.69 9.90
N THR A 55 0.63 15.78 10.77
CA THR A 55 0.63 15.10 12.06
C THR A 55 0.32 13.61 11.86
N PRO A 56 1.15 12.70 12.37
CA PRO A 56 0.84 11.28 12.32
C PRO A 56 -0.41 10.96 13.15
N PRO A 57 -1.12 9.86 12.84
CA PRO A 57 -2.22 9.39 13.66
C PRO A 57 -1.72 9.04 15.07
N PRO A 58 -2.63 9.00 16.06
CA PRO A 58 -2.31 8.52 17.40
C PRO A 58 -1.62 7.17 17.35
N LYS A 59 -0.68 6.95 18.28
CA LYS A 59 0.00 5.66 18.38
C LYS A 59 -0.99 4.63 18.93
N VAL A 60 -1.41 3.72 18.08
CA VAL A 60 -2.25 2.57 18.42
C VAL A 60 -1.36 1.32 18.46
N SER A 61 -1.56 0.46 19.45
CA SER A 61 -0.92 -0.86 19.52
C SER A 61 -1.83 -1.90 18.88
N PRO A 62 -1.29 -2.97 18.28
CA PRO A 62 -2.12 -4.04 17.77
C PRO A 62 -2.84 -4.77 18.92
N PRO A 63 -4.02 -5.37 18.66
CA PRO A 63 -4.67 -6.27 19.61
C PRO A 63 -3.74 -7.39 20.07
N SER A 64 -3.72 -7.68 21.37
CA SER A 64 -2.99 -8.82 21.90
C SER A 64 -3.58 -10.13 21.37
N PRO A 65 -2.79 -11.18 21.06
CA PRO A 65 -1.33 -11.28 21.19
C PRO A 65 -0.59 -11.10 19.85
N PHE A 66 -1.04 -10.21 18.97
CA PHE A 66 -0.31 -9.94 17.73
C PHE A 66 0.96 -9.13 17.96
N GLU A 67 2.05 -9.56 17.33
CA GLU A 67 3.34 -8.89 17.34
C GLU A 67 3.58 -8.18 16.00
N ILE A 68 4.16 -6.97 16.05
CA ILE A 68 4.56 -6.24 14.86
C ILE A 68 5.88 -6.81 14.33
N LEU A 69 5.90 -7.24 13.08
CA LEU A 69 7.14 -7.72 12.46
C LEU A 69 8.14 -6.59 12.23
N LYS A 70 9.41 -6.86 12.57
CA LYS A 70 10.52 -5.93 12.34
C LYS A 70 10.71 -5.70 10.84
N GLY A 71 10.92 -4.46 10.42
CA GLY A 71 11.12 -4.12 9.02
C GLY A 71 9.83 -4.00 8.19
N SER A 72 8.66 -4.22 8.79
CA SER A 72 7.37 -4.20 8.09
C SER A 72 7.05 -2.85 7.43
N LEU A 73 7.59 -1.74 7.96
CA LEU A 73 7.41 -0.40 7.39
C LEU A 73 8.44 -0.08 6.29
N GLU A 74 9.52 -0.84 6.21
CA GLU A 74 10.63 -0.64 5.29
C GLU A 74 10.48 -1.48 4.01
N GLY A 75 9.94 -2.71 4.13
CA GLY A 75 9.68 -3.60 3.01
C GLY A 75 8.37 -3.32 2.28
N SER A 76 8.28 -3.72 1.00
CA SER A 76 7.07 -3.56 0.18
C SER A 76 6.04 -4.68 0.38
N THR A 77 6.47 -5.88 0.76
CA THR A 77 5.65 -7.11 0.65
C THR A 77 5.57 -7.99 1.91
N GLY A 78 6.30 -7.65 2.97
CA GLY A 78 6.31 -8.48 4.19
C GLY A 78 5.02 -8.39 5.02
N ALA A 79 4.79 -9.42 5.85
CA ALA A 79 3.71 -9.41 6.84
C ALA A 79 3.91 -8.26 7.84
N VAL A 80 2.79 -7.74 8.36
CA VAL A 80 2.76 -6.64 9.31
C VAL A 80 2.61 -7.15 10.73
N LEU A 81 1.69 -8.07 10.93
CA LEU A 81 1.44 -8.70 12.21
C LEU A 81 1.66 -10.21 12.12
N LYS A 82 2.16 -10.77 13.21
CA LYS A 82 2.35 -12.20 13.41
C LYS A 82 1.80 -12.63 14.75
N LYS A 83 1.24 -13.83 14.80
CA LYS A 83 0.76 -14.47 16.03
C LYS A 83 0.94 -15.99 15.92
N SER A 84 1.27 -16.63 17.03
CA SER A 84 1.29 -18.09 17.14
C SER A 84 0.11 -18.57 17.99
N VAL A 85 -0.61 -19.59 17.52
CA VAL A 85 -1.73 -20.22 18.23
C VAL A 85 -1.54 -21.73 18.18
N GLY A 86 -1.18 -22.34 19.31
CA GLY A 86 -0.88 -23.78 19.34
C GLY A 86 0.24 -24.15 18.37
N ASN A 87 -0.07 -24.97 17.36
CA ASN A 87 0.85 -25.36 16.29
C ASN A 87 0.70 -24.54 15.00
N GLU A 88 -0.07 -23.45 15.05
CA GLU A 88 -0.34 -22.59 13.91
C GLU A 88 0.39 -21.25 14.03
N GLU A 89 0.78 -20.72 12.89
CA GLU A 89 1.31 -19.38 12.75
C GLU A 89 0.41 -18.57 11.82
N ILE A 90 -0.09 -17.44 12.33
CA ILE A 90 -0.96 -16.50 11.64
C ILE A 90 -0.11 -15.30 11.23
N ASN A 91 0.00 -15.05 9.93
CA ASN A 91 0.65 -13.89 9.35
C ASN A 91 -0.40 -13.00 8.67
N LEU A 92 -0.38 -11.70 9.01
CA LEU A 92 -1.31 -10.73 8.48
C LEU A 92 -0.59 -9.75 7.56
N PHE A 93 -1.12 -9.62 6.36
CA PHE A 93 -0.65 -8.70 5.36
C PHE A 93 -1.77 -7.72 5.04
N VAL A 94 -1.48 -6.42 5.03
CA VAL A 94 -2.51 -5.40 4.82
C VAL A 94 -2.14 -4.53 3.62
N MET A 95 -3.14 -4.25 2.78
CA MET A 95 -3.00 -3.37 1.62
C MET A 95 -4.25 -2.51 1.44
N ARG A 96 -4.07 -1.38 0.75
CA ARG A 96 -5.18 -0.57 0.25
C ARG A 96 -5.23 -0.78 -1.26
N LEU A 97 -6.27 -1.43 -1.79
CA LEU A 97 -6.52 -1.35 -3.23
C LEU A 97 -6.88 0.10 -3.55
N ALA A 98 -6.09 0.71 -4.41
CA ALA A 98 -6.47 1.95 -5.05
C ALA A 98 -7.73 1.62 -5.86
N HIS A 99 -8.89 2.07 -5.39
CA HIS A 99 -10.10 2.00 -6.19
C HIS A 99 -9.78 2.67 -7.53
N GLY A 100 -9.82 1.87 -8.60
CA GLY A 100 -9.89 2.38 -9.97
C GLY A 100 -11.07 3.35 -10.03
N GLY A 101 -10.87 4.48 -10.68
CA GLY A 101 -11.69 5.67 -10.47
C GLY A 101 -13.19 5.42 -10.59
N ASP A 102 -13.92 6.03 -9.67
CA ASP A 102 -14.95 6.98 -10.06
C ASP A 102 -15.04 8.08 -8.99
N GLU A 103 -15.27 9.29 -9.48
CA GLU A 103 -15.52 10.49 -8.70
C GLU A 103 -16.92 10.36 -8.04
N GLU A 104 -17.12 11.01 -6.89
CA GLU A 104 -18.41 11.16 -6.19
C GLU A 104 -18.84 10.08 -5.17
N ASP A 105 -17.93 9.60 -4.32
CA ASP A 105 -18.35 9.23 -2.96
C ASP A 105 -17.50 9.95 -1.89
N ASP A 106 -18.12 10.94 -1.25
CA ASP A 106 -17.59 11.63 -0.06
C ASP A 106 -17.55 10.71 1.18
N GLY A 107 -18.03 9.46 1.05
CA GLY A 107 -17.94 8.39 2.04
C GLY A 107 -16.79 7.40 1.84
N GLY A 108 -15.77 7.76 1.05
CA GLY A 108 -14.62 6.92 0.67
C GLY A 108 -14.36 5.75 1.60
N ILE A 109 -14.86 4.58 1.18
CA ILE A 109 -14.99 3.38 2.01
C ILE A 109 -13.65 3.14 2.71
N ASN A 110 -13.69 3.21 4.04
CA ASN A 110 -12.57 2.91 4.93
C ASN A 110 -12.30 1.39 4.91
N GLN A 111 -12.29 0.75 3.74
CA GLN A 111 -12.01 -0.66 3.58
C GLN A 111 -10.51 -0.87 3.46
N LEU A 112 -9.98 -1.79 4.27
CA LEU A 112 -8.64 -2.33 4.11
C LEU A 112 -8.75 -3.75 3.56
N PHE A 113 -7.82 -4.14 2.70
CA PHE A 113 -7.71 -5.54 2.29
C PHE A 113 -6.69 -6.22 3.20
N LEU A 114 -7.14 -7.28 3.86
CA LEU A 114 -6.37 -8.06 4.79
C LEU A 114 -6.19 -9.46 4.20
N HIS A 115 -4.95 -9.80 3.88
CA HIS A 115 -4.59 -11.15 3.49
C HIS A 115 -4.06 -11.89 4.72
N VAL A 116 -4.72 -12.99 5.07
CA VAL A 116 -4.45 -13.79 6.27
C VAL A 116 -3.85 -15.11 5.83
N ALA A 117 -2.64 -15.43 6.27
CA ALA A 117 -2.01 -16.72 6.03
C ALA A 117 -1.93 -17.51 7.34
N VAL A 118 -2.53 -18.70 7.37
CA VAL A 118 -2.49 -19.62 8.51
C VAL A 118 -1.66 -20.83 8.11
N SER A 119 -0.49 -20.97 8.73
CA SER A 119 0.49 -22.00 8.40
C SER A 119 0.74 -22.97 9.56
N LYS A 120 1.16 -24.19 9.23
CA LYS A 120 1.54 -25.25 10.20
C LYS A 120 2.95 -25.74 9.90
N PRO A 121 3.77 -26.11 10.90
CA PRO A 121 5.19 -26.43 10.70
C PRO A 121 5.41 -27.55 9.68
N ASN A 122 4.59 -28.60 9.70
CA ASN A 122 4.76 -29.79 8.86
C ASN A 122 3.87 -29.81 7.60
N GLN A 123 3.40 -28.65 7.14
CA GLN A 123 2.62 -28.53 5.92
C GLN A 123 3.39 -27.66 4.92
N PRO A 124 3.51 -28.06 3.64
CA PRO A 124 4.13 -27.21 2.62
C PRO A 124 3.25 -25.99 2.31
N ASP A 125 1.94 -26.19 2.40
CA ASP A 125 0.94 -25.17 2.13
C ASP A 125 0.40 -24.55 3.41
N SER A 126 -0.13 -23.34 3.26
CA SER A 126 -0.93 -22.62 4.25
C SER A 126 -2.34 -22.37 3.72
N LEU A 127 -3.24 -22.07 4.65
CA LEU A 127 -4.59 -21.62 4.35
C LEU A 127 -4.61 -20.09 4.26
N HIS A 128 -5.13 -19.57 3.15
CA HIS A 128 -5.12 -18.17 2.80
C HIS A 128 -6.53 -17.62 2.75
N PHE A 129 -6.74 -16.48 3.41
CA PHE A 129 -7.97 -15.72 3.31
C PHE A 129 -7.68 -14.36 2.70
N LEU A 130 -8.51 -13.93 1.76
CA LEU A 130 -8.62 -12.54 1.38
C LEU A 130 -9.84 -11.95 2.09
N CYS A 131 -9.62 -10.95 2.92
CA CYS A 131 -10.66 -10.31 3.71
C CYS A 131 -10.76 -8.81 3.38
N GLY A 132 -11.99 -8.30 3.39
CA GLY A 132 -12.26 -6.87 3.52
C GLY A 132 -12.46 -6.54 4.98
N LEU A 133 -11.68 -5.60 5.48
CA LEU A 133 -11.72 -5.14 6.87
C LEU A 133 -12.32 -3.73 6.91
N TYR A 134 -13.42 -3.61 7.63
CA TYR A 134 -14.15 -2.37 7.90
C TYR A 134 -14.00 -1.99 9.37
N PRO A 135 -14.39 -0.76 9.77
CA PRO A 135 -14.34 -0.34 11.18
C PRO A 135 -15.19 -1.20 12.13
N ASP A 136 -16.24 -1.84 11.61
CA ASP A 136 -17.29 -2.54 12.36
C ASP A 136 -17.47 -4.02 11.96
N ALA A 137 -16.77 -4.49 10.93
CA ALA A 137 -16.91 -5.86 10.44
C ALA A 137 -15.69 -6.36 9.66
N LEU A 138 -15.58 -7.68 9.57
CA LEU A 138 -14.65 -8.38 8.68
C LEU A 138 -15.44 -9.28 7.72
N GLY A 139 -15.27 -9.07 6.41
CA GLY A 139 -15.88 -9.87 5.35
C GLY A 139 -14.85 -10.76 4.64
N ILE A 140 -15.14 -12.04 4.45
CA ILE A 140 -14.28 -12.98 3.72
C ILE A 140 -14.67 -12.93 2.23
N HIS A 141 -13.69 -12.73 1.35
CA HIS A 141 -13.89 -12.70 -0.11
C HIS A 141 -13.50 -14.04 -0.75
N SER A 142 -12.42 -14.65 -0.29
CA SER A 142 -11.97 -15.95 -0.80
C SER A 142 -11.17 -16.72 0.25
N VAL A 143 -11.16 -18.04 0.08
CA VAL A 143 -10.41 -19.00 0.89
C VAL A 143 -9.67 -19.93 -0.06
N SER A 144 -8.34 -20.03 0.07
CA SER A 144 -7.51 -20.85 -0.82
C SER A 144 -6.38 -21.56 -0.09
N MET A 145 -5.91 -22.68 -0.65
CA MET A 145 -4.66 -23.33 -0.22
C MET A 145 -3.53 -22.83 -1.12
N ARG A 146 -2.44 -22.34 -0.53
CA ARG A 146 -1.27 -21.82 -1.26
C ARG A 146 0.03 -22.23 -0.57
N PRO A 147 1.17 -22.25 -1.26
CA PRO A 147 2.46 -22.43 -0.62
C PRO A 147 2.68 -21.39 0.49
N LYS A 148 3.41 -21.77 1.54
CA LYS A 148 3.77 -20.84 2.62
C LYS A 148 4.46 -19.59 2.05
N LEU A 149 3.83 -18.43 2.27
CA LEU A 149 4.41 -17.15 1.86
C LEU A 149 5.50 -16.69 2.82
N GLU A 150 6.67 -16.36 2.28
CA GLU A 150 7.67 -15.52 2.96
C GLU A 150 7.38 -14.02 2.76
N ALA A 151 6.72 -13.66 1.65
CA ALA A 151 6.28 -12.32 1.29
C ALA A 151 4.95 -12.37 0.53
N LEU A 152 4.18 -11.28 0.47
CA LEU A 152 3.01 -11.15 -0.42
C LEU A 152 3.45 -11.30 -1.87
N GLU A 153 3.28 -12.50 -2.42
CA GLU A 153 3.32 -12.74 -3.86
C GLU A 153 1.87 -12.72 -4.37
N MET A 154 1.52 -11.62 -5.03
CA MET A 154 0.21 -11.45 -5.68
C MET A 154 0.15 -12.14 -7.05
N SER A 155 1.18 -12.90 -7.42
CA SER A 155 1.17 -13.72 -8.63
C SER A 155 0.40 -14.99 -8.33
N ASP A 156 -0.88 -14.99 -8.65
CA ASP A 156 -1.66 -16.22 -8.71
C ASP A 156 -1.14 -17.07 -9.87
N ASP A 157 -0.60 -18.25 -9.56
CA ASP A 157 -0.36 -19.27 -10.57
C ASP A 157 -1.72 -19.68 -11.16
N PRO A 158 -2.00 -19.40 -12.45
CA PRO A 158 -3.30 -19.68 -13.06
C PRO A 158 -3.63 -21.18 -13.08
N THR A 159 -2.65 -22.04 -12.82
CA THR A 159 -2.84 -23.50 -12.75
C THR A 159 -3.28 -23.98 -11.37
N GLN A 160 -3.15 -23.15 -10.33
CA GLN A 160 -3.52 -23.51 -8.96
C GLN A 160 -5.01 -23.26 -8.71
N TYR A 161 -5.70 -24.27 -8.18
CA TYR A 161 -7.09 -24.12 -7.76
C TYR A 161 -7.19 -23.20 -6.53
N THR A 162 -7.89 -22.08 -6.69
CA THR A 162 -8.04 -21.03 -5.67
C THR A 162 -9.28 -21.18 -4.80
N GLY A 163 -10.02 -22.29 -4.94
CA GLY A 163 -11.28 -22.50 -4.25
C GLY A 163 -12.51 -22.01 -5.04
N PRO A 164 -13.73 -22.32 -4.57
CA PRO A 164 -14.95 -21.75 -5.13
C PRO A 164 -15.09 -20.27 -4.75
N SER A 165 -16.06 -19.57 -5.33
CA SER A 165 -16.44 -18.26 -4.82
C SER A 165 -16.94 -18.42 -3.38
N PHE A 166 -16.55 -17.53 -2.47
CA PHE A 166 -16.99 -17.63 -1.07
C PHE A 166 -18.51 -17.53 -0.95
N GLU A 167 -19.16 -16.78 -1.84
CA GLU A 167 -20.62 -16.63 -1.89
C GLU A 167 -21.36 -17.90 -2.31
N GLU A 168 -20.70 -18.84 -2.99
CA GLU A 168 -21.28 -20.12 -3.41
C GLU A 168 -21.30 -21.15 -2.28
N LEU A 169 -20.56 -20.90 -1.18
CA LEU A 169 -20.58 -21.75 0.00
C LEU A 169 -21.90 -21.59 0.76
N ASP A 170 -22.39 -22.70 1.32
CA ASP A 170 -23.58 -22.66 2.16
C ASP A 170 -23.35 -21.78 3.40
N GLU A 171 -24.43 -21.19 3.92
CA GLU A 171 -24.40 -20.24 5.04
C GLU A 171 -23.67 -20.81 6.26
N LYS A 172 -23.94 -22.07 6.61
CA LYS A 172 -23.29 -22.71 7.76
C LYS A 172 -21.78 -22.83 7.56
N MET A 173 -21.31 -23.15 6.35
CA MET A 173 -19.88 -23.20 6.06
C MET A 173 -19.22 -21.81 6.15
N ARG A 174 -19.89 -20.78 5.61
CA ARG A 174 -19.42 -19.39 5.72
C ARG A 174 -19.29 -18.93 7.17
N ASP A 175 -20.29 -19.22 8.00
CA ASP A 175 -20.29 -18.91 9.43
C ASP A 175 -19.12 -19.58 10.18
N VAL A 176 -18.82 -20.84 9.85
CA VAL A 176 -17.70 -21.58 10.45
C VAL A 176 -16.35 -20.96 10.04
N PHE A 177 -16.21 -20.47 8.81
CA PHE A 177 -14.99 -19.75 8.40
C PHE A 177 -14.81 -18.42 9.13
N HIS A 178 -15.90 -17.68 9.37
CA HIS A 178 -15.85 -16.49 10.23
C HIS A 178 -15.43 -16.85 11.66
N GLY A 179 -16.04 -17.87 12.26
CA GLY A 179 -15.65 -18.35 13.58
C GLY A 179 -14.18 -18.84 13.64
N PHE A 180 -13.69 -19.45 12.58
CA PHE A 180 -12.29 -19.89 12.48
C PHE A 180 -11.29 -18.72 12.57
N LEU A 181 -11.60 -17.58 11.93
CA LEU A 181 -10.79 -16.37 12.00
C LEU A 181 -10.93 -15.67 13.36
N GLU A 182 -12.16 -15.59 13.88
CA GLU A 182 -12.47 -14.96 15.17
C GLU A 182 -11.69 -15.62 16.33
N GLU A 183 -11.68 -16.96 16.41
CA GLU A 183 -10.92 -17.72 17.41
C GLU A 183 -9.39 -17.46 17.31
N ARG A 184 -8.91 -17.03 16.15
CA ARG A 184 -7.50 -16.62 15.94
C ARG A 184 -7.27 -15.13 16.20
N GLY A 185 -8.30 -14.40 16.60
CA GLY A 185 -8.27 -12.95 16.88
C GLY A 185 -8.23 -12.10 15.61
N VAL A 186 -8.64 -12.67 14.46
CA VAL A 186 -8.69 -11.95 13.19
C VAL A 186 -10.10 -11.41 13.00
N ASN A 187 -10.31 -10.15 13.41
CA ASN A 187 -11.60 -9.48 13.41
C ASN A 187 -11.44 -7.94 13.25
N GLU A 188 -12.54 -7.20 13.35
CA GLU A 188 -12.61 -5.74 13.17
C GLU A 188 -11.77 -4.95 14.18
N SER A 189 -11.42 -5.53 15.34
CA SER A 189 -10.55 -4.86 16.32
C SER A 189 -9.14 -4.57 15.80
N LEU A 190 -8.72 -5.25 14.72
CA LEU A 190 -7.47 -4.98 14.01
C LEU A 190 -7.50 -3.65 13.26
N PHE A 191 -8.69 -3.15 12.92
CA PHE A 191 -8.89 -2.02 12.02
C PHE A 191 -8.17 -0.73 12.49
N PRO A 192 -8.34 -0.25 13.74
CA PRO A 192 -7.73 1.02 14.16
C PRO A 192 -6.21 0.99 14.08
N PHE A 193 -5.60 -0.14 14.44
CA PHE A 193 -4.16 -0.32 14.33
C PHE A 193 -3.69 -0.35 12.88
N LEU A 194 -4.30 -1.21 12.04
CA LEU A 194 -3.87 -1.40 10.66
C LEU A 194 -4.08 -0.14 9.81
N GLN A 195 -5.14 0.62 10.07
CA GLN A 195 -5.40 1.90 9.42
C GLN A 195 -4.30 2.93 9.77
N ALA A 196 -3.95 3.06 11.04
CA ALA A 196 -2.87 3.96 11.49
C ALA A 196 -1.51 3.51 10.95
N TRP A 197 -1.25 2.19 10.95
CA TRP A 197 -0.01 1.61 10.44
C TRP A 197 0.16 1.88 8.94
N LEU A 198 -0.89 1.67 8.13
CA LEU A 198 -0.86 1.96 6.70
C LEU A 198 -0.65 3.45 6.42
N TYR A 199 -1.27 4.33 7.20
CA TYR A 199 -1.02 5.77 7.07
C TYR A 199 0.47 6.08 7.24
N VAL A 200 1.11 5.54 8.28
CA VAL A 200 2.55 5.75 8.53
C VAL A 200 3.40 5.15 7.41
N LYS A 201 3.06 3.93 6.94
CA LYS A 201 3.75 3.29 5.81
C LYS A 201 3.68 4.15 4.54
N ASP A 202 2.48 4.57 4.16
CA ASP A 202 2.22 5.39 2.97
C ASP A 202 2.90 6.75 3.07
N HIS A 203 2.86 7.39 4.25
CA HIS A 203 3.57 8.65 4.53
C HIS A 203 5.07 8.50 4.27
N ARG A 204 5.70 7.47 4.86
CA ARG A 204 7.14 7.20 4.70
C ARG A 204 7.49 6.88 3.25
N ASN A 205 6.66 6.07 2.57
CA ASN A 205 6.85 5.72 1.18
C ASN A 205 6.77 6.93 0.26
N LEU A 206 5.81 7.83 0.47
CA LEU A 206 5.69 9.04 -0.35
C LEU A 206 6.87 10.00 -0.13
N LEU A 207 7.28 10.22 1.12
CA LEU A 207 8.49 11.01 1.41
C LEU A 207 9.74 10.41 0.77
N ARG A 208 9.88 9.08 0.80
CA ARG A 208 10.98 8.38 0.13
C ARG A 208 10.90 8.57 -1.38
N TRP A 209 9.71 8.46 -1.97
CA TRP A 209 9.48 8.64 -3.40
C TRP A 209 9.88 10.05 -3.86
N PHE A 210 9.48 11.11 -3.16
CA PHE A 210 9.90 12.48 -3.49
C PHE A 210 11.42 12.62 -3.52
N LYS A 211 12.12 12.02 -2.55
CA LYS A 211 13.59 12.02 -2.50
C LYS A 211 14.18 11.24 -3.66
N SER A 212 13.70 10.01 -3.92
CA SER A 212 14.21 9.17 -5.00
C SER A 212 14.05 9.82 -6.37
N VAL A 213 12.88 10.42 -6.66
CA VAL A 213 12.67 11.16 -7.92
C VAL A 213 13.56 12.40 -7.97
N GLY A 214 13.67 13.15 -6.87
CA GLY A 214 14.54 14.32 -6.81
C GLY A 214 16.01 13.98 -7.06
N THR A 215 16.51 12.88 -6.48
CA THR A 215 17.86 12.36 -6.72
C THR A 215 18.05 12.00 -8.18
N PHE A 216 17.12 11.23 -8.77
CA PHE A 216 17.20 10.85 -10.17
C PHE A 216 17.26 12.04 -11.13
N VAL A 217 16.46 13.10 -10.88
CA VAL A 217 16.45 14.32 -11.72
C VAL A 217 17.70 15.17 -11.50
N HIS A 218 18.29 15.13 -10.30
CA HIS A 218 19.52 15.85 -9.98
C HIS A 218 20.78 15.14 -10.52
N GLU A 219 20.77 13.80 -10.55
CA GLU A 219 21.84 12.97 -11.12
C GLU A 219 21.75 12.98 -12.64
N ASN A 220 22.40 13.95 -13.27
CA ASN A 220 22.52 14.03 -14.72
C ASN A 220 23.44 12.87 -15.22
N PRO A 221 23.01 12.00 -16.16
CA PRO A 221 23.83 10.91 -16.69
C PRO A 221 25.07 11.36 -17.50
N SER A 222 25.31 12.66 -17.63
CA SER A 222 26.41 13.22 -18.42
C SER A 222 27.78 13.18 -17.73
N ALA A 223 27.91 12.54 -16.56
CA ALA A 223 29.18 12.46 -15.82
C ALA A 223 29.97 11.15 -16.00
N GLU A 224 29.44 10.13 -16.71
CA GLU A 224 30.10 8.82 -16.83
C GLU A 224 30.80 8.53 -18.17
N ASN A 225 30.84 9.47 -19.12
CA ASN A 225 31.57 9.27 -20.39
C ASN A 225 32.75 10.24 -20.56
N THR A 226 33.64 10.31 -19.57
CA THR A 226 35.01 10.84 -19.76
C THR A 226 35.93 10.33 -18.65
N ALA A 227 36.40 9.10 -18.82
CA ALA A 227 37.61 8.58 -18.18
C ALA A 227 38.41 7.81 -19.24
#